data_AF-A0A7V0Q4I9-F1
#
_entry.id   AF-A0A7V0Q4I9-F1
#
_cell.length_a   1.000
_cell.length_b   1.000
_cell.length_c   1.000
_cell.angle_alpha   90.00
_cell.angle_beta   90.00
_cell.angle_gamma   90.00
#
_symmetry.space_group_name_H-M   'P 1'
#
loop_
_entity.id
_entity.type
_entity.pdbx_description
1 polymer ?
#
loop_
_entity_poly.entity_id
_entity_poly.type
_entity_poly.pdbx_seq_one_letter_code
_entity_poly.pdbx_strand_id
1 'polypeptide(L)'
;LRILESRLDNVVYRAGFAQTRPQARQLVNHGHFEVNGKKVDIPSYQVRAGDVVTLRERSRNLIIVDHSLETVRHSLPEWLEIDADERTIVVHDVPNRAQIDTQIREQLVVELYSR
;
A
#
# COMPACT_ATOMS: atom_id res chain seq x y z
N LEU A 1 5.13 12.93 6.78
CA LEU A 1 4.46 12.05 5.77
C LEU A 1 4.59 10.54 6.00
N ARG A 2 5.71 10.03 6.54
CA ARG A 2 5.98 8.60 6.79
C ARG A 2 4.78 7.78 7.29
N ILE A 3 4.10 8.22 8.36
CA ILE A 3 2.95 7.51 8.97
C ILE A 3 1.78 7.34 8.00
N LEU A 4 1.58 8.28 7.08
CA LEU A 4 0.52 8.20 6.07
C LEU A 4 0.89 7.24 4.94
N GLU A 5 2.19 7.18 4.61
CA GLU A 5 2.69 6.31 3.56
C GLU A 5 2.72 4.84 3.99
N SER A 6 2.97 4.56 5.28
CA SER A 6 2.97 3.24 5.90
C SER A 6 1.58 2.65 6.18
N ARG A 7 0.49 3.26 5.68
CA ARG A 7 -0.85 2.66 5.79
C ARG A 7 -1.01 1.51 4.80
N LEU A 8 -1.66 0.43 5.23
CA LEU A 8 -1.90 -0.75 4.39
C LEU A 8 -2.66 -0.41 3.09
N ASP A 9 -3.69 0.44 3.15
CA ASP A 9 -4.40 0.89 1.95
C ASP A 9 -3.49 1.64 0.97
N ASN A 10 -2.58 2.45 1.49
CA ASN A 10 -1.60 3.16 0.68
C ASN A 10 -0.55 2.22 0.08
N VAL A 11 -0.07 1.23 0.83
CA VAL A 11 0.89 0.23 0.34
C VAL A 11 0.30 -0.57 -0.80
N VAL A 12 -0.93 -1.08 -0.64
CA VAL A 12 -1.67 -1.81 -1.69
C VAL A 12 -1.83 -0.97 -2.96
N TYR A 13 -2.16 0.32 -2.80
CA TYR A 13 -2.26 1.25 -3.92
C TYR A 13 -0.91 1.50 -4.61
N ARG A 14 0.13 1.80 -3.84
CA ARG A 14 1.50 2.03 -4.37
C ARG A 14 2.05 0.80 -5.07
N ALA A 15 1.67 -0.38 -4.58
CA ALA A 15 2.06 -1.65 -5.16
C ALA A 15 1.25 -2.02 -6.43
N GLY A 16 0.29 -1.21 -6.86
CA GLY A 16 -0.47 -1.43 -8.10
C GLY A 16 -1.56 -2.50 -8.02
N PHE A 17 -1.82 -3.08 -6.85
CA PHE A 17 -2.94 -4.03 -6.63
C PHE A 17 -4.32 -3.36 -6.72
N ALA A 18 -4.36 -2.03 -6.77
CA ALA A 18 -5.54 -1.23 -7.01
C ALA A 18 -5.20 0.01 -7.84
N GLN A 19 -6.10 0.42 -8.73
CA GLN A 19 -5.95 1.60 -9.58
C GLN A 19 -6.15 2.92 -8.84
N THR A 20 -6.93 2.89 -7.75
CA THR A 20 -7.25 4.09 -6.97
C THR A 20 -7.13 3.83 -5.47
N ARG A 21 -6.86 4.90 -4.69
CA ARG A 21 -6.82 4.82 -3.23
C ARG A 21 -8.15 4.32 -2.60
N PRO A 22 -9.34 4.76 -3.05
CA PRO A 22 -10.60 4.21 -2.56
C PRO A 22 -10.78 2.72 -2.86
N GLN A 23 -10.35 2.26 -4.04
CA GLN A 23 -10.38 0.83 -4.39
C GLN A 23 -9.46 0.02 -3.48
N ALA A 24 -8.22 0.48 -3.25
CA ALA A 24 -7.29 -0.17 -2.32
C ALA A 24 -7.89 -0.30 -0.91
N ARG A 25 -8.51 0.78 -0.42
CA ARG A 25 -9.22 0.79 0.86
C ARG A 25 -10.36 -0.22 0.91
N GLN A 26 -11.15 -0.31 -0.15
CA GLN A 26 -12.25 -1.28 -0.24
C GLN A 26 -11.72 -2.71 -0.20
N LEU A 27 -10.65 -3.00 -0.95
CA LEU A 27 -10.05 -4.33 -0.98
C LEU A 27 -9.52 -4.75 0.40
N VAL A 28 -8.87 -3.82 1.11
CA VAL A 28 -8.42 -4.05 2.49
C VAL A 28 -9.63 -4.26 3.41
N ASN A 29 -10.63 -3.38 3.41
CA ASN A 29 -11.84 -3.53 4.26
C ASN A 29 -12.56 -4.86 4.06
N HIS A 30 -12.59 -5.38 2.84
CA HIS A 30 -13.21 -6.67 2.53
C HIS A 30 -12.32 -7.86 2.96
N GLY A 31 -11.11 -7.60 3.44
CA GLY A 31 -10.21 -8.61 3.99
C GLY A 31 -9.58 -9.48 2.92
N HIS A 32 -9.24 -8.90 1.77
CA HIS A 32 -8.55 -9.59 0.68
C HIS A 32 -7.04 -9.73 0.90
N PHE A 33 -6.48 -9.07 1.91
CA PHE A 33 -5.05 -9.10 2.21
C PHE A 33 -4.73 -9.81 3.53
N GLU A 34 -3.56 -10.41 3.56
CA GLU A 34 -2.91 -10.94 4.74
C GLU A 34 -1.59 -10.21 4.97
N VAL A 35 -1.27 -9.91 6.22
CA VAL A 35 0.03 -9.38 6.64
C VAL A 35 0.70 -10.45 7.47
N ASN A 36 1.85 -10.94 7.02
CA ASN A 36 2.59 -12.04 7.65
C ASN A 36 1.69 -13.28 7.90
N GLY A 37 0.85 -13.63 6.91
CA GLY A 37 -0.08 -14.76 6.97
C GLY A 37 -1.33 -14.56 7.85
N LYS A 38 -1.56 -13.36 8.39
CA LYS A 38 -2.75 -13.05 9.19
C LYS A 38 -3.67 -12.11 8.42
N LYS A 39 -4.97 -12.43 8.37
CA LYS A 39 -5.97 -11.57 7.72
C LYS A 39 -5.96 -10.19 8.39
N VAL A 40 -5.82 -9.13 7.59
CA VAL A 40 -5.94 -7.75 8.06
C VAL A 40 -6.97 -7.02 7.19
N ASP A 41 -8.01 -6.52 7.82
CA ASP A 41 -9.10 -5.77 7.18
C ASP A 41 -9.18 -4.30 7.62
N ILE A 42 -8.08 -3.78 8.17
CA ILE A 42 -7.97 -2.41 8.69
C ILE A 42 -7.11 -1.58 7.73
N PRO A 43 -7.69 -0.65 6.94
CA PRO A 43 -6.94 0.19 6.00
C PRO A 43 -5.84 1.04 6.64
N SER A 44 -6.07 1.47 7.88
CA SER A 44 -5.13 2.26 8.66
C SER A 44 -4.05 1.43 9.36
N TYR A 45 -3.99 0.12 9.11
CA TYR A 45 -2.93 -0.72 9.63
C TYR A 45 -1.56 -0.17 9.21
N GLN A 46 -0.64 -0.07 10.17
CA GLN A 46 0.70 0.48 9.97
C GLN A 46 1.66 -0.66 9.65
N VAL A 47 2.05 -0.76 8.38
CA VAL A 47 3.08 -1.72 7.96
C VAL A 47 4.45 -1.30 8.47
N ARG A 48 5.28 -2.30 8.77
CA ARG A 48 6.65 -2.14 9.27
C ARG A 48 7.63 -2.68 8.23
N ALA A 49 8.88 -2.23 8.35
CA ALA A 49 9.97 -2.86 7.61
C ALA A 49 10.05 -4.35 7.96
N GLY A 50 10.20 -5.20 6.95
CA GLY A 50 10.16 -6.65 7.01
C GLY A 50 8.76 -7.27 6.91
N ASP A 51 7.68 -6.48 6.89
CA ASP A 51 6.34 -7.04 6.72
C ASP A 51 6.13 -7.54 5.29
N VAL A 52 5.48 -8.69 5.17
CA VAL A 52 5.07 -9.29 3.90
C VAL A 52 3.55 -9.21 3.80
N VAL A 53 3.06 -8.48 2.80
CA VAL A 53 1.62 -8.34 2.50
C VAL A 53 1.29 -9.22 1.31
N THR A 54 0.37 -10.16 1.49
CA THR A 54 -0.04 -11.11 0.43
C THR A 54 -1.52 -10.97 0.12
N LEU A 55 -1.88 -11.23 -1.13
CA LEU A 55 -3.28 -11.42 -1.51
C LEU A 55 -3.77 -12.79 -1.05
N ARG A 56 -4.91 -12.85 -0.36
CA ARG A 56 -5.48 -14.10 0.14
C ARG A 56 -5.79 -15.06 -1.00
N GLU A 57 -5.62 -16.35 -0.76
CA GLU A 57 -5.87 -17.41 -1.74
C GLU A 57 -7.25 -17.30 -2.41
N ARG A 58 -8.30 -17.10 -1.60
CA ARG A 58 -9.69 -16.96 -2.09
C ARG A 58 -9.91 -15.73 -2.99
N SER A 59 -8.97 -14.79 -2.94
CA SER A 59 -9.02 -13.50 -3.64
C SER A 59 -8.04 -13.44 -4.81
N ARG A 60 -7.23 -14.49 -5.04
CA ARG A 60 -6.26 -14.55 -6.14
C ARG A 60 -6.90 -14.47 -7.53
N ASN A 61 -8.13 -14.97 -7.69
CA ASN A 61 -8.87 -14.95 -8.96
C ASN A 61 -9.73 -13.68 -9.15
N LEU A 62 -9.44 -12.60 -8.41
CA LEU A 62 -10.17 -11.34 -8.57
C LEU A 62 -9.72 -10.62 -9.84
N ILE A 63 -10.59 -10.63 -10.86
CA ILE A 63 -10.40 -9.95 -12.15
C ILE A 63 -9.95 -8.48 -11.97
N ILE A 64 -10.50 -7.80 -10.97
CA ILE A 64 -10.16 -6.40 -10.67
C ILE A 64 -8.71 -6.20 -10.22
N VAL A 65 -8.11 -7.18 -9.53
CA VAL A 65 -6.72 -7.12 -9.08
C VAL A 65 -5.79 -7.45 -10.25
N ASP A 66 -6.12 -8.47 -11.04
CA ASP A 66 -5.37 -8.85 -12.24
C ASP A 66 -5.31 -7.68 -13.23
N HIS A 67 -6.45 -7.08 -13.53
CA HIS A 67 -6.54 -5.90 -14.38
C HIS A 67 -5.75 -4.71 -13.80
N SER A 68 -5.72 -4.56 -12.47
CA SER A 68 -4.93 -3.50 -11.84
C SER A 68 -3.43 -3.72 -12.03
N LEU A 69 -2.94 -4.94 -11.83
CA LEU A 69 -1.52 -5.28 -12.01
C LEU A 69 -1.06 -5.14 -13.47
N GLU A 70 -1.93 -5.41 -14.45
CA GLU A 70 -1.61 -5.23 -15.88
C GLU A 70 -1.65 -3.75 -16.32
N THR A 71 -2.56 -2.97 -15.75
CA THR A 71 -2.82 -1.59 -16.20
C THR A 71 -1.97 -0.56 -15.47
N VAL A 72 -1.70 -0.79 -14.17
CA VAL A 72 -1.07 0.20 -13.31
C VAL A 72 0.43 0.28 -13.59
N ARG A 73 0.87 1.43 -14.09
CA ARG A 73 2.28 1.76 -14.32
C ARG A 73 2.81 2.81 -13.34
N HIS A 74 2.36 2.76 -12.08
CA HIS A 74 2.90 3.66 -11.07
C HIS A 74 4.40 3.38 -10.88
N SER A 75 5.19 4.44 -10.68
CA SER A 75 6.58 4.28 -10.25
C SER A 75 6.57 3.60 -8.88
N LEU A 76 6.99 2.33 -8.84
CA LEU A 76 7.08 1.58 -7.60
C LEU A 76 8.12 2.28 -6.69
N PRO A 77 7.76 2.68 -5.47
CA PRO A 77 8.73 3.24 -4.53
C PRO A 77 9.80 2.22 -4.18
N GLU A 78 11.05 2.64 -4.04
CA GLU A 78 12.20 1.75 -3.74
C GLU A 78 12.06 0.95 -2.43
N TRP A 79 11.25 1.43 -1.48
CA TRP A 79 11.04 0.76 -0.19
C TRP A 79 10.04 -0.41 -0.27
N LEU A 80 9.42 -0.62 -1.44
CA LEU A 80 8.51 -1.72 -1.74
C LEU A 80 9.09 -2.61 -2.84
N GLU A 81 8.98 -3.91 -2.64
CA GLU A 81 9.17 -4.90 -3.69
C GLU A 81 7.86 -5.63 -3.94
N ILE A 82 7.55 -5.89 -5.20
CA ILE A 82 6.36 -6.66 -5.60
C ILE A 82 6.81 -7.91 -6.32
N ASP A 83 6.30 -9.04 -5.86
CA ASP A 83 6.22 -10.25 -6.66
C ASP A 83 4.81 -10.32 -7.25
N ALA A 84 4.71 -10.02 -8.55
CA ALA A 84 3.44 -10.04 -9.24
C ALA A 84 2.88 -11.47 -9.32
N ASP A 85 3.71 -12.48 -9.57
CA ASP A 85 3.28 -13.86 -9.76
C ASP A 85 2.71 -14.44 -8.46
N GLU A 86 3.42 -14.25 -7.35
CA GLU A 86 2.95 -14.68 -6.03
C GLU A 86 1.92 -13.73 -5.39
N ARG A 87 1.63 -12.60 -6.04
CA ARG A 87 0.72 -11.56 -5.54
C ARG A 87 1.13 -11.09 -4.13
N THR A 88 2.43 -10.85 -3.97
CA THR A 88 3.08 -10.53 -2.70
C THR A 88 3.79 -9.18 -2.77
N ILE A 89 3.74 -8.44 -1.66
CA ILE A 89 4.41 -7.15 -1.47
C ILE A 89 5.31 -7.28 -0.26
N VAL A 90 6.59 -6.98 -0.43
CA VAL A 90 7.57 -6.96 0.67
C VAL A 90 7.92 -5.51 0.99
N VAL A 91 7.81 -5.15 2.26
CA VAL A 91 8.19 -3.84 2.78
C VAL A 91 9.63 -3.91 3.26
N HIS A 92 10.58 -3.39 2.49
CA HIS A 92 12.02 -3.49 2.84
C HIS A 92 12.43 -2.52 3.92
N ASP A 93 12.04 -1.27 3.74
CA ASP A 93 12.40 -0.20 4.65
C ASP A 93 11.20 0.72 4.84
N VAL A 94 11.37 1.62 5.78
CA VAL A 94 10.45 2.70 6.02
C VAL A 94 10.61 3.76 4.92
N PRO A 95 9.50 4.32 4.39
CA PRO A 95 9.57 5.39 3.40
C PRO A 95 10.33 6.61 3.91
N ASN A 96 11.43 6.94 3.23
CA ASN A 96 12.17 8.19 3.43
C ASN A 96 11.49 9.35 2.70
N ARG A 97 11.67 10.59 3.20
CA ARG A 97 11.02 11.77 2.60
C ARG A 97 11.38 11.98 1.13
N ALA A 98 12.62 11.69 0.76
CA ALA A 98 13.10 11.81 -0.62
C ALA A 98 12.43 10.80 -1.58
N GLN A 99 11.95 9.67 -1.05
CA GLN A 99 11.26 8.62 -1.82
C GLN A 99 9.76 8.89 -1.97
N ILE A 100 9.23 9.92 -1.30
CA ILE A 100 7.82 10.32 -1.40
C ILE A 100 7.70 11.39 -2.49
N ASP A 101 7.23 10.96 -3.66
CA ASP A 101 7.04 11.80 -4.87
C ASP A 101 5.91 12.85 -4.72
N THR A 102 5.19 12.83 -3.61
CA THR A 102 4.09 13.78 -3.38
C THR A 102 4.63 15.18 -3.12
N GLN A 103 4.39 16.11 -4.05
CA GLN A 103 4.77 17.52 -3.97
C GLN A 103 3.89 18.30 -2.96
N ILE A 104 4.08 18.06 -1.67
CA ILE A 104 3.36 18.73 -0.57
C ILE A 104 4.34 19.45 0.36
N ARG A 105 3.98 20.67 0.75
CA ARG A 105 4.66 21.46 1.80
C ARG A 105 4.11 21.07 3.17
N GLU A 106 4.71 20.08 3.81
CA GLU A 106 4.29 19.57 5.13
C GLU A 106 4.32 20.66 6.22
N GLN A 107 5.20 21.65 6.12
CA GLN A 107 5.33 22.76 7.08
C GLN A 107 4.02 23.51 7.27
N LEU A 108 3.26 23.75 6.20
CA LEU A 108 1.96 24.43 6.28
C LEU A 108 0.93 23.64 7.12
N VAL A 109 1.01 22.31 7.09
CA VAL A 109 0.14 21.45 7.90
C VAL A 109 0.54 21.52 9.37
N VAL A 110 1.85 21.51 9.67
CA VAL A 110 2.35 21.64 11.04
C VAL A 110 1.97 23.00 11.64
N GLU A 111 2.15 24.08 10.87
CA GLU A 111 1.78 25.44 11.27
C GLU A 111 0.28 25.54 11.61
N LEU A 112 -0.59 24.94 10.79
CA LEU A 112 -2.03 24.94 11.01
C LEU A 112 -2.43 24.32 12.37
N TYR A 113 -1.80 23.20 12.76
CA TYR A 113 -2.09 22.51 14.03
C TYR A 113 -1.35 23.09 15.24
N SER A 114 -0.43 24.05 15.03
CA SER A 114 0.29 24.75 16.11
C SER A 114 -0.39 26.04 16.60
N ARG A 115 -1.52 26.40 15.98
CA ARG A 115 -2.43 27.45 16.43
C ARG A 115 -3.42 26.90 17.45
#